data_AF-A0A960DQH7-F1
#
_entry.id   AF-A0A960DQH7-F1
#
_cell.length_a   1.000
_cell.length_b   1.000
_cell.length_c   1.000
_cell.angle_alpha   90.00
_cell.angle_beta   90.00
_cell.angle_gamma   90.00
#
_symmetry.space_group_name_H-M   'P 1'
#
loop_
_entity.id
_entity.type
_entity.pdbx_description
1 polymer ?
#
loop_
_entity_poly.entity_id
_entity_poly.type
_entity_poly.pdbx_seq_one_letter_code
_entity_poly.pdbx_strand_id
1 'polypeptide(L)'
;MATSTSTTLADLPTREGAETLHFSAGPFHIEPGQNNIDNEFGIPQPEVDGWIVGFRPNLTYLDGSVPRVDIVHLHHGVWLNQSARDSTSSFPERFFAAGEEKTILALPEPYAYPYRVSDRWFLNYMLHNLTPVATDVLVTYDIDFIPADAAQAAGMIAARPVWMDVQNGKGYPVFDVLRGDGDGVTYTYPDQAADPYPGEPQLNEWTVDADGVLIATAAHLHPGGLHGDLWLDRGTDTAHLFRSEAKYYEPAGAVSWDVSMTATLPDWRVEVRQGDVLRTNATYDSGLASWYESMGIMVVWMGPPLETAPDPFTTAVDTPGMLTHGHLPENDNHGGEPDPRYLDLTALPSEPVDGNIEIFDWVYGQGDMNYAVAVPTVRPGETITFVNLDADVANGQWHTITAC
;
A
#
# COMPACT_ATOMS: atom_id res chain seq x y z
N MET A 1 -15.48 12.84 -7.93
CA MET A 1 -16.24 11.86 -8.75
C MET A 1 -16.80 10.80 -7.83
N ALA A 2 -17.95 10.19 -8.15
CA ALA A 2 -18.57 9.19 -7.28
C ALA A 2 -17.71 7.92 -7.29
N THR A 3 -17.08 7.60 -6.16
CA THR A 3 -16.50 6.28 -5.88
C THR A 3 -17.61 5.23 -5.97
N SER A 4 -17.28 4.11 -6.61
CA SER A 4 -18.18 3.00 -6.91
C SER A 4 -19.02 2.57 -5.70
N THR A 5 -20.35 2.56 -5.86
CA THR A 5 -21.31 2.30 -4.78
C THR A 5 -21.68 0.82 -4.61
N SER A 6 -21.08 -0.10 -5.37
CA SER A 6 -21.33 -1.54 -5.26
C SER A 6 -20.04 -2.32 -5.08
N THR A 7 -19.38 -2.14 -3.93
CA THR A 7 -18.27 -2.99 -3.54
C THR A 7 -18.82 -4.15 -2.71
N THR A 8 -18.87 -5.33 -3.32
CA THR A 8 -19.21 -6.56 -2.62
C THR A 8 -18.06 -6.93 -1.69
N LEU A 9 -18.36 -7.10 -0.41
CA LEU A 9 -17.41 -7.71 0.53
C LEU A 9 -17.25 -9.18 0.16
N ALA A 10 -16.00 -9.62 0.00
CA ALA A 10 -15.69 -10.99 -0.33
C ALA A 10 -16.06 -11.95 0.80
N ASP A 11 -16.73 -13.03 0.45
CA ASP A 11 -16.51 -14.30 1.13
C ASP A 11 -15.16 -14.83 0.63
N LEU A 12 -14.07 -14.45 1.31
CA LEU A 12 -12.74 -14.91 0.94
C LEU A 12 -12.74 -16.45 0.89
N PRO A 13 -12.20 -17.06 -0.18
CA PRO A 13 -12.28 -18.50 -0.36
C PRO A 13 -11.57 -19.21 0.79
N THR A 14 -12.32 -19.95 1.60
CA THR A 14 -11.73 -20.87 2.59
C THR A 14 -11.22 -22.12 1.87
N ARG A 15 -10.00 -22.55 2.16
CA ARG A 15 -9.43 -23.75 1.53
C ARG A 15 -9.57 -24.96 2.43
N GLU A 16 -10.16 -26.05 1.92
CA GLU A 16 -10.23 -27.30 2.68
C GLU A 16 -8.83 -27.78 3.07
N GLY A 17 -8.66 -28.17 4.34
CA GLY A 17 -7.39 -28.64 4.86
C GLY A 17 -6.38 -27.56 5.20
N ALA A 18 -6.68 -26.28 4.96
CA ALA A 18 -5.84 -25.19 5.42
C ALA A 18 -5.97 -24.98 6.93
N GLU A 19 -4.82 -24.84 7.58
CA GLU A 19 -4.71 -24.35 8.95
C GLU A 19 -4.30 -22.87 8.93
N THR A 20 -4.81 -22.09 9.88
CA THR A 20 -4.36 -20.70 10.05
C THR A 20 -3.22 -20.68 11.05
N LEU A 21 -2.04 -20.27 10.58
CA LEU A 21 -0.83 -20.07 11.38
C LEU A 21 -0.71 -18.60 11.76
N HIS A 22 -0.41 -18.33 13.03
CA HIS A 22 -0.30 -16.97 13.56
C HIS A 22 1.17 -16.61 13.81
N PHE A 23 1.62 -15.50 13.23
CA PHE A 23 2.99 -15.04 13.33
C PHE A 23 3.06 -13.57 13.80
N SER A 24 4.21 -13.21 14.38
CA SER A 24 4.50 -11.84 14.82
C SER A 24 5.98 -11.53 14.61
N ALA A 25 6.29 -10.48 13.87
CA ALA A 25 7.61 -9.89 13.78
C ALA A 25 7.75 -8.70 14.75
N GLY A 26 8.95 -8.52 15.31
CA GLY A 26 9.23 -7.50 16.33
C GLY A 26 9.53 -8.12 17.72
N PRO A 27 9.45 -7.31 18.80
CA PRO A 27 8.89 -5.96 18.84
C PRO A 27 9.71 -4.93 18.07
N PHE A 28 9.01 -4.00 17.43
CA PHE A 28 9.57 -2.83 16.78
C PHE A 28 9.43 -1.63 17.70
N HIS A 29 10.54 -0.97 17.97
CA HIS A 29 10.56 0.31 18.67
C HIS A 29 10.35 1.43 17.66
N ILE A 30 9.27 2.19 17.80
CA ILE A 30 8.94 3.30 16.89
C ILE A 30 9.11 4.62 17.62
N GLU A 31 9.97 5.47 17.07
CA GLU A 31 10.24 6.81 17.56
C GLU A 31 9.08 7.78 17.28
N PRO A 32 8.98 8.89 18.01
CA PRO A 32 8.03 9.96 17.71
C PRO A 32 8.15 10.51 16.28
N GLY A 33 7.04 10.63 15.55
CA GLY A 33 6.98 11.12 14.17
C GLY A 33 7.76 10.31 13.15
N GLN A 34 8.08 9.05 13.48
CA GLN A 34 8.84 8.17 12.61
C GLN A 34 8.10 7.95 11.27
N ASN A 35 8.80 8.17 10.17
CA ASN A 35 8.36 8.00 8.77
C ASN A 35 9.56 7.52 7.95
N ASN A 36 10.10 6.35 8.28
CA ASN A 36 11.22 5.74 7.56
C ASN A 36 10.92 4.28 7.21
N ILE A 37 11.52 3.85 6.10
CA ILE A 37 11.52 2.46 5.68
C ILE A 37 12.70 1.70 6.34
N ASP A 38 12.45 0.50 6.84
CA ASP A 38 13.47 -0.38 7.42
C ASP A 38 13.21 -1.85 7.04
N ASN A 39 14.11 -2.75 7.46
CA ASN A 39 14.06 -4.17 7.16
C ASN A 39 14.30 -5.03 8.41
N GLU A 40 13.42 -6.01 8.62
CA GLU A 40 13.58 -7.05 9.64
C GLU A 40 13.85 -8.41 8.97
N PHE A 41 15.03 -8.97 9.21
CA PHE A 41 15.46 -10.23 8.60
C PHE A 41 15.18 -11.44 9.49
N GLY A 42 14.80 -12.57 8.90
CA GLY A 42 14.56 -13.79 9.66
C GLY A 42 13.23 -13.76 10.43
N ILE A 43 12.22 -13.10 9.86
CA ILE A 43 10.86 -13.08 10.41
C ILE A 43 10.27 -14.49 10.50
N PRO A 44 9.32 -14.73 11.44
CA PRO A 44 8.72 -16.05 11.58
C PRO A 44 8.06 -16.58 10.30
N GLN A 45 8.12 -17.88 10.10
CA GLN A 45 7.62 -18.58 8.91
C GLN A 45 7.14 -19.98 9.30
N PRO A 46 6.33 -20.67 8.47
CA PRO A 46 5.88 -22.03 8.77
C PRO A 46 7.03 -23.01 9.03
N GLU A 47 6.83 -23.97 9.94
CA GLU A 47 7.91 -24.89 10.36
C GLU A 47 8.09 -26.10 9.44
N VAL A 48 7.18 -26.31 8.48
CA VAL A 48 7.19 -27.42 7.53
C VAL A 48 7.03 -26.92 6.10
N ASP A 49 7.47 -27.70 5.11
CA ASP A 49 7.20 -27.42 3.71
C ASP A 49 5.69 -27.47 3.44
N GLY A 50 5.21 -26.66 2.49
CA GLY A 50 3.80 -26.64 2.15
C GLY A 50 3.42 -25.51 1.22
N TRP A 51 2.19 -25.03 1.38
CA TRP A 51 1.54 -24.15 0.43
C TRP A 51 0.76 -23.06 1.14
N ILE A 52 1.01 -21.81 0.75
CA ILE A 52 0.32 -20.63 1.25
C ILE A 52 -0.85 -20.35 0.32
N VAL A 53 -2.06 -20.29 0.88
CA VAL A 53 -3.30 -20.02 0.14
C VAL A 53 -3.97 -18.73 0.57
N GLY A 54 -3.59 -18.16 1.72
CA GLY A 54 -4.05 -16.86 2.18
C GLY A 54 -3.05 -16.19 3.12
N PHE A 55 -3.09 -14.86 3.17
CA PHE A 55 -2.18 -14.05 3.99
C PHE A 55 -2.91 -12.79 4.48
N ARG A 56 -2.91 -12.55 5.79
CA ARG A 56 -3.61 -11.41 6.42
C ARG A 56 -2.66 -10.67 7.36
N PRO A 57 -2.27 -9.42 7.06
CA PRO A 57 -1.40 -8.63 7.92
C PRO A 57 -2.20 -7.83 8.95
N ASN A 58 -1.58 -7.51 10.07
CA ASN A 58 -2.10 -6.58 11.06
C ASN A 58 -0.94 -5.97 11.89
N LEU A 59 -1.27 -5.01 12.76
CA LEU A 59 -0.36 -4.39 13.71
C LEU A 59 -0.99 -4.45 15.11
N THR A 60 -0.19 -4.75 16.13
CA THR A 60 -0.66 -4.78 17.52
C THR A 60 0.35 -4.13 18.46
N TYR A 61 -0.13 -3.57 19.57
CA TYR A 61 0.71 -3.31 20.73
C TYR A 61 1.13 -4.63 21.39
N LEU A 62 2.10 -4.57 22.31
CA LEU A 62 2.59 -5.75 23.03
C LEU A 62 1.53 -6.45 23.90
N ASP A 63 0.43 -5.78 24.22
CA ASP A 63 -0.71 -6.37 24.95
C ASP A 63 -1.73 -7.06 24.03
N GLY A 64 -1.49 -7.05 22.70
CA GLY A 64 -2.35 -7.64 21.68
C GLY A 64 -3.47 -6.74 21.17
N SER A 65 -3.63 -5.53 21.70
CA SER A 65 -4.60 -4.57 21.16
C SER A 65 -4.11 -3.93 19.86
N VAL A 66 -5.04 -3.65 18.94
CA VAL A 66 -4.73 -3.00 17.66
C VAL A 66 -4.69 -1.48 17.88
N PRO A 67 -3.60 -0.79 17.50
CA PRO A 67 -3.53 0.66 17.60
C PRO A 67 -4.55 1.30 16.65
N ARG A 68 -5.08 2.46 17.05
CA ARG A 68 -5.83 3.30 16.12
C ARG A 68 -4.92 3.79 15.00
N VAL A 69 -5.46 3.83 13.78
CA VAL A 69 -4.69 4.20 12.58
C VAL A 69 -4.09 5.60 12.69
N ASP A 70 -4.82 6.53 13.31
CA ASP A 70 -4.38 7.92 13.48
C ASP A 70 -3.41 8.14 14.66
N ILE A 71 -2.94 7.05 15.28
CA ILE A 71 -1.97 7.06 16.39
C ILE A 71 -0.69 6.35 15.96
N VAL A 72 -0.78 5.06 15.67
CA VAL A 72 0.33 4.23 15.19
C VAL A 72 -0.22 3.27 14.15
N HIS A 73 0.42 3.18 12.98
CA HIS A 73 -0.05 2.29 11.91
C HIS A 73 1.08 1.70 11.07
N LEU A 74 0.75 0.60 10.39
CA LEU A 74 1.55 0.03 9.32
C LEU A 74 1.24 0.82 8.05
N HIS A 75 2.15 1.69 7.64
CA HIS A 75 2.03 2.48 6.43
C HIS A 75 2.21 1.58 5.19
N HIS A 76 3.28 0.77 5.18
CA HIS A 76 3.37 -0.38 4.29
C HIS A 76 4.26 -1.47 4.87
N GLY A 77 3.99 -2.71 4.46
CA GLY A 77 4.80 -3.89 4.71
C GLY A 77 4.90 -4.72 3.44
N VAL A 78 6.12 -5.12 3.10
CA VAL A 78 6.41 -6.03 1.98
C VAL A 78 7.13 -7.25 2.55
N TRP A 79 6.59 -8.43 2.31
CA TRP A 79 7.19 -9.70 2.68
C TRP A 79 7.97 -10.24 1.48
N LEU A 80 9.24 -10.53 1.72
CA LEU A 80 10.18 -10.94 0.68
C LEU A 80 10.83 -12.27 1.01
N ASN A 81 11.03 -13.10 -0.01
CA ASN A 81 11.76 -14.35 0.08
C ASN A 81 13.16 -14.22 -0.56
N GLN A 82 14.21 -14.20 0.26
CA GLN A 82 15.61 -14.13 -0.18
C GLN A 82 16.08 -15.40 -0.91
N SER A 83 15.35 -16.49 -0.78
CA SER A 83 15.66 -17.76 -1.46
C SER A 83 15.06 -17.85 -2.86
N ALA A 84 14.26 -16.87 -3.26
CA ALA A 84 13.66 -16.76 -4.58
C ALA A 84 13.98 -15.40 -5.23
N ARG A 85 13.82 -15.33 -6.55
CA ARG A 85 14.08 -14.12 -7.33
C ARG A 85 12.77 -13.49 -7.76
N ASP A 86 12.69 -12.18 -7.62
CA ASP A 86 11.56 -11.39 -8.10
C ASP A 86 11.40 -11.50 -9.63
N SER A 87 10.15 -11.64 -10.09
CA SER A 87 9.85 -11.79 -11.53
C SER A 87 10.20 -10.55 -12.35
N THR A 88 10.13 -9.36 -11.73
CA THR A 88 10.17 -8.08 -12.45
C THR A 88 11.40 -7.23 -12.12
N SER A 89 12.23 -7.66 -11.17
CA SER A 89 13.42 -6.90 -10.74
C SER A 89 14.61 -7.81 -10.36
N SER A 90 15.71 -7.20 -9.89
CA SER A 90 16.87 -7.91 -9.33
C SER A 90 16.76 -8.19 -7.84
N PHE A 91 15.66 -7.80 -7.19
CA PHE A 91 15.43 -7.98 -5.77
C PHE A 91 15.09 -9.44 -5.41
N PRO A 92 15.19 -9.81 -4.12
CA PRO A 92 14.47 -10.96 -3.56
C PRO A 92 13.00 -10.97 -3.97
N GLU A 93 12.40 -12.15 -4.10
CA GLU A 93 11.00 -12.29 -4.50
C GLU A 93 10.06 -11.58 -3.52
N ARG A 94 9.41 -10.51 -3.97
CA ARG A 94 8.35 -9.83 -3.22
C ARG A 94 7.06 -10.63 -3.44
N PHE A 95 6.60 -11.35 -2.41
CA PHE A 95 5.48 -12.27 -2.56
C PHE A 95 4.19 -11.78 -1.91
N PHE A 96 4.25 -10.79 -1.03
CA PHE A 96 3.06 -10.20 -0.44
C PHE A 96 3.33 -8.76 0.02
N ALA A 97 2.30 -7.92 -0.02
CA ALA A 97 2.35 -6.58 0.51
C ALA A 97 0.98 -6.11 0.99
N ALA A 98 1.01 -5.18 1.93
CA ALA A 98 -0.16 -4.42 2.37
C ALA A 98 0.30 -3.10 3.00
N GLY A 99 -0.56 -2.09 2.93
CA GLY A 99 -0.43 -0.86 3.70
C GLY A 99 -1.55 -0.65 4.68
N GLU A 100 -1.91 0.62 4.88
CA GLU A 100 -3.02 1.01 5.75
C GLU A 100 -4.34 0.36 5.31
N GLU A 101 -4.47 0.06 4.01
CA GLU A 101 -5.64 -0.59 3.46
C GLU A 101 -5.80 -2.05 3.89
N LYS A 102 -4.78 -2.69 4.46
CA LYS A 102 -4.75 -4.10 4.95
C LYS A 102 -5.32 -5.16 3.98
N THR A 103 -5.09 -4.99 2.68
CA THR A 103 -5.54 -5.96 1.65
C THR A 103 -5.10 -7.38 1.99
N ILE A 104 -6.05 -8.32 1.99
CA ILE A 104 -5.80 -9.73 2.27
C ILE A 104 -5.52 -10.48 0.96
N LEU A 105 -4.50 -11.34 0.97
CA LEU A 105 -4.30 -12.33 -0.08
C LEU A 105 -5.24 -13.52 0.13
N ALA A 106 -5.93 -13.93 -0.93
CA ALA A 106 -6.60 -15.22 -1.01
C ALA A 106 -6.45 -15.80 -2.43
N LEU A 107 -5.63 -16.85 -2.57
CA LEU A 107 -5.39 -17.48 -3.87
C LEU A 107 -6.54 -18.43 -4.23
N PRO A 108 -7.05 -18.38 -5.47
CA PRO A 108 -8.15 -19.23 -5.88
C PRO A 108 -7.71 -20.68 -6.09
N GLU A 109 -8.61 -21.65 -5.87
CA GLU A 109 -8.32 -23.05 -6.18
C GLU A 109 -8.03 -23.27 -7.68
N PRO A 110 -7.12 -24.22 -8.02
CA PRO A 110 -6.26 -25.02 -7.14
C PRO A 110 -4.90 -24.34 -6.83
N TYR A 111 -4.77 -23.04 -7.07
CA TYR A 111 -3.49 -22.34 -6.99
C TYR A 111 -3.05 -22.06 -5.56
N ALA A 112 -1.74 -22.08 -5.32
CA ALA A 112 -1.12 -21.74 -4.04
C ALA A 112 0.34 -21.31 -4.23
N TYR A 113 0.87 -20.50 -3.31
CA TYR A 113 2.28 -20.14 -3.29
C TYR A 113 3.11 -21.25 -2.60
N PRO A 114 4.04 -21.90 -3.31
CA PRO A 114 4.85 -22.96 -2.72
C PRO A 114 5.85 -22.40 -1.70
N TYR A 115 5.91 -23.02 -0.53
CA TYR A 115 6.81 -22.65 0.56
C TYR A 115 7.73 -23.82 0.94
N ARG A 116 8.99 -23.50 1.24
CA ARG A 116 9.93 -24.45 1.84
C ARG A 116 10.48 -23.91 3.16
N VAL A 117 10.69 -24.80 4.13
CA VAL A 117 11.32 -24.44 5.42
C VAL A 117 12.74 -23.85 5.24
N SER A 118 13.38 -24.16 4.11
CA SER A 118 14.69 -23.60 3.73
C SER A 118 14.63 -22.14 3.29
N ASP A 119 13.44 -21.62 2.96
CA ASP A 119 13.26 -20.23 2.55
C ASP A 119 13.69 -19.27 3.67
N ARG A 120 14.03 -18.05 3.26
CA ARG A 120 14.56 -17.02 4.15
C ARG A 120 13.80 -15.73 3.93
N TRP A 121 12.86 -15.47 4.82
CA TRP A 121 12.01 -14.30 4.71
C TRP A 121 12.60 -13.09 5.43
N PHE A 122 12.28 -11.91 4.91
CA PHE A 122 12.43 -10.65 5.63
C PHE A 122 11.23 -9.76 5.33
N LEU A 123 10.96 -8.84 6.26
CA LEU A 123 9.94 -7.82 6.15
C LEU A 123 10.62 -6.49 5.86
N ASN A 124 10.29 -5.89 4.72
CA ASN A 124 10.55 -4.47 4.48
C ASN A 124 9.31 -3.70 4.94
N TYR A 125 9.45 -2.71 5.81
CA TYR A 125 8.30 -2.06 6.44
C TYR A 125 8.50 -0.57 6.68
N MET A 126 7.38 0.12 6.82
CA MET A 126 7.29 1.50 7.25
C MET A 126 6.17 1.59 8.29
N LEU A 127 6.55 1.94 9.52
CA LEU A 127 5.64 2.09 10.66
C LEU A 127 5.61 3.55 11.06
N HIS A 128 4.42 4.12 11.19
CA HIS A 128 4.24 5.51 11.59
C HIS A 128 3.83 5.62 13.04
N ASN A 129 4.37 6.62 13.72
CA ASN A 129 3.94 7.04 15.05
C ASN A 129 3.62 8.53 15.02
N LEU A 130 2.33 8.85 15.04
CA LEU A 130 1.82 10.22 14.95
C LEU A 130 1.77 10.92 16.32
N THR A 131 2.54 10.43 17.30
CA THR A 131 2.56 10.95 18.67
C THR A 131 3.96 11.34 19.11
N PRO A 132 4.08 12.19 20.15
CA PRO A 132 5.37 12.54 20.76
C PRO A 132 5.96 11.42 21.64
N VAL A 133 5.33 10.24 21.71
CA VAL A 133 5.70 9.17 22.65
C VAL A 133 6.17 7.94 21.87
N ALA A 134 7.41 7.53 22.09
CA ALA A 134 7.95 6.30 21.53
C ALA A 134 7.10 5.09 21.95
N THR A 135 6.89 4.16 21.04
CA THR A 135 5.94 3.06 21.23
C THR A 135 6.47 1.76 20.65
N ASP A 136 6.20 0.64 21.32
CA ASP A 136 6.57 -0.69 20.86
C ASP A 136 5.35 -1.42 20.25
N VAL A 137 5.53 -2.01 19.07
CA VAL A 137 4.50 -2.76 18.35
C VAL A 137 5.02 -4.07 17.78
N LEU A 138 4.09 -4.94 17.37
CA LEU A 138 4.34 -6.17 16.62
C LEU A 138 3.60 -6.10 15.30
N VAL A 139 4.31 -6.34 14.19
CA VAL A 139 3.66 -6.64 12.91
C VAL A 139 3.23 -8.09 12.95
N THR A 140 1.93 -8.35 12.95
CA THR A 140 1.35 -9.69 13.02
C THR A 140 0.84 -10.11 11.66
N TYR A 141 0.88 -11.40 11.36
CA TYR A 141 0.28 -11.92 10.13
C TYR A 141 -0.22 -13.35 10.30
N ASP A 142 -1.39 -13.59 9.74
CA ASP A 142 -2.01 -14.91 9.67
C ASP A 142 -1.81 -15.48 8.28
N ILE A 143 -1.33 -16.72 8.22
CA ILE A 143 -1.12 -17.46 6.98
C ILE A 143 -2.07 -18.65 6.97
N ASP A 144 -2.91 -18.75 5.94
CA ASP A 144 -3.63 -19.99 5.66
C ASP A 144 -2.69 -20.93 4.91
N PHE A 145 -2.39 -22.06 5.52
CA PHE A 145 -1.30 -22.94 5.14
C PHE A 145 -1.78 -24.38 4.98
N ILE A 146 -1.29 -25.07 3.94
CA ILE A 146 -1.51 -26.50 3.72
C ILE A 146 -0.15 -27.20 3.74
N PRO A 147 0.12 -28.05 4.76
CA PRO A 147 1.34 -28.85 4.82
C PRO A 147 1.53 -29.72 3.57
N ALA A 148 2.77 -29.87 3.10
CA ALA A 148 3.08 -30.62 1.89
C ALA A 148 2.70 -32.12 1.96
N ASP A 149 2.58 -32.69 3.16
CA ASP A 149 2.18 -34.08 3.40
C ASP A 149 0.66 -34.25 3.61
N ALA A 150 -0.11 -33.16 3.62
CA ALA A 150 -1.56 -33.20 3.70
C ALA A 150 -2.16 -33.76 2.40
N ALA A 151 -3.30 -34.46 2.51
CA ALA A 151 -3.99 -35.01 1.34
C ALA A 151 -4.41 -33.91 0.35
N GLN A 152 -4.76 -32.73 0.87
CA GLN A 152 -5.20 -31.56 0.13
C GLN A 152 -4.06 -30.85 -0.62
N ALA A 153 -2.79 -31.16 -0.31
CA ALA A 153 -1.66 -30.70 -1.12
C ALA A 153 -1.62 -31.40 -2.49
N ALA A 154 -2.26 -32.57 -2.63
CA ALA A 154 -2.31 -33.29 -3.89
C ALA A 154 -3.11 -32.51 -4.94
N GLY A 155 -2.45 -32.16 -6.05
CA GLY A 155 -3.09 -31.43 -7.15
C GLY A 155 -3.05 -29.91 -7.01
N MET A 156 -2.37 -29.38 -5.98
CA MET A 156 -2.07 -27.95 -5.93
C MET A 156 -1.21 -27.51 -7.10
N ILE A 157 -1.50 -26.32 -7.60
CA ILE A 157 -0.77 -25.69 -8.69
C ILE A 157 0.01 -24.51 -8.14
N ALA A 158 1.31 -24.48 -8.41
CA ALA A 158 2.14 -23.35 -7.99
C ALA A 158 1.70 -22.07 -8.71
N ALA A 159 1.46 -21.02 -7.92
CA ALA A 159 1.39 -19.65 -8.36
C ALA A 159 2.61 -18.88 -7.85
N ARG A 160 3.13 -18.00 -8.68
CA ARG A 160 4.23 -17.09 -8.33
C ARG A 160 3.74 -15.64 -8.33
N PRO A 161 4.34 -14.77 -7.52
CA PRO A 161 4.11 -13.35 -7.60
C PRO A 161 4.80 -12.74 -8.84
N VAL A 162 4.12 -11.76 -9.43
CA VAL A 162 4.61 -10.85 -10.46
C VAL A 162 4.38 -9.44 -9.89
N TRP A 163 5.43 -8.88 -9.32
CA TRP A 163 5.38 -7.56 -8.68
C TRP A 163 5.36 -6.46 -9.73
N MET A 164 4.20 -5.86 -9.97
CA MET A 164 4.08 -4.69 -10.82
C MET A 164 4.13 -3.43 -9.95
N ASP A 165 4.82 -2.40 -10.42
CA ASP A 165 5.04 -1.17 -9.66
C ASP A 165 5.35 -0.04 -10.64
N VAL A 166 4.72 1.12 -10.47
CA VAL A 166 5.00 2.29 -11.31
C VAL A 166 6.42 2.84 -11.15
N GLN A 167 7.11 2.50 -10.07
CA GLN A 167 8.49 2.90 -9.75
C GLN A 167 9.38 1.67 -9.48
N ASN A 168 9.09 0.55 -10.16
CA ASN A 168 9.72 -0.75 -9.90
C ASN A 168 11.26 -0.72 -9.88
N GLY A 169 11.85 -1.57 -9.03
CA GLY A 169 13.30 -1.68 -8.87
C GLY A 169 13.92 -0.62 -7.95
N LYS A 170 13.11 0.25 -7.34
CA LYS A 170 13.54 1.22 -6.32
C LYS A 170 13.27 0.65 -4.92
N GLY A 171 14.17 0.92 -3.98
CA GLY A 171 13.99 0.55 -2.57
C GLY A 171 12.94 1.38 -1.85
N TYR A 172 12.63 2.58 -2.36
CA TYR A 172 11.53 3.43 -1.93
C TYR A 172 10.80 3.95 -3.18
N PRO A 173 9.80 3.20 -3.70
CA PRO A 173 9.24 3.40 -5.03
C PRO A 173 8.10 4.44 -5.04
N VAL A 174 8.43 5.69 -4.72
CA VAL A 174 7.43 6.77 -4.58
C VAL A 174 7.48 7.80 -5.71
N PHE A 175 6.38 8.53 -5.90
CA PHE A 175 6.26 9.70 -6.78
C PHE A 175 5.36 10.76 -6.13
N ASP A 176 5.41 12.00 -6.61
CA ASP A 176 4.55 13.07 -6.10
C ASP A 176 3.44 13.39 -7.10
N VAL A 177 2.28 13.78 -6.57
CA VAL A 177 1.13 14.27 -7.33
C VAL A 177 0.83 15.67 -6.84
N LEU A 178 1.10 16.70 -7.65
CA LEU A 178 0.84 18.07 -7.23
C LEU A 178 -0.61 18.45 -7.53
N ARG A 179 -1.20 19.26 -6.66
CA ARG A 179 -2.54 19.79 -6.89
C ARG A 179 -2.58 20.54 -8.24
N GLY A 180 -3.53 20.14 -9.09
CA GLY A 180 -3.71 20.69 -10.43
C GLY A 180 -2.95 19.93 -11.53
N ASP A 181 -2.15 18.92 -11.19
CA ASP A 181 -1.51 18.04 -12.18
C ASP A 181 -2.56 17.23 -12.97
N GLY A 182 -2.13 16.68 -14.10
CA GLY A 182 -2.98 15.87 -14.97
C GLY A 182 -4.06 16.72 -15.63
N ASP A 183 -5.32 16.37 -15.40
CA ASP A 183 -6.47 17.13 -15.89
C ASP A 183 -7.00 18.18 -14.88
N GLY A 184 -6.28 18.37 -13.77
CA GLY A 184 -6.66 19.25 -12.67
C GLY A 184 -7.72 18.67 -11.72
N VAL A 185 -8.12 17.42 -11.93
CA VAL A 185 -9.02 16.64 -11.06
C VAL A 185 -8.37 15.33 -10.65
N THR A 186 -7.69 14.66 -11.58
CA THR A 186 -6.96 13.41 -11.38
C THR A 186 -5.61 13.45 -12.07
N TYR A 187 -4.69 12.65 -11.54
CA TYR A 187 -3.38 12.42 -12.12
C TYR A 187 -3.06 10.92 -12.18
N THR A 188 -2.83 10.40 -13.38
CA THR A 188 -2.45 9.01 -13.65
C THR A 188 -0.95 8.94 -13.96
N TYR A 189 -0.18 8.36 -13.05
CA TYR A 189 1.25 8.13 -13.23
C TYR A 189 1.51 6.69 -13.72
N PRO A 190 2.41 6.48 -14.71
CA PRO A 190 3.24 7.48 -15.39
C PRO A 190 2.56 8.16 -16.59
N ASP A 191 1.36 7.75 -16.98
CA ASP A 191 0.74 8.09 -18.28
C ASP A 191 0.60 9.61 -18.54
N GLN A 192 0.44 10.42 -17.49
CA GLN A 192 0.29 11.88 -17.57
C GLN A 192 1.56 12.64 -17.14
N ALA A 193 2.65 11.94 -16.78
CA ALA A 193 3.92 12.57 -16.47
C ALA A 193 4.64 13.03 -17.74
N ALA A 194 5.30 14.19 -17.67
CA ALA A 194 6.07 14.72 -18.81
C ALA A 194 7.35 13.92 -19.07
N ASP A 195 8.02 13.49 -18.01
CA ASP A 195 9.23 12.65 -18.04
C ASP A 195 9.23 11.76 -16.78
N PRO A 196 8.43 10.67 -16.76
CA PRO A 196 8.23 9.86 -15.56
C PRO A 196 9.51 9.19 -15.07
N TYR A 197 10.42 8.85 -15.98
CA TYR A 197 11.64 8.07 -15.69
C TYR A 197 12.87 8.72 -16.34
N PRO A 198 13.33 9.89 -15.85
CA PRO A 198 14.40 10.63 -16.50
C PRO A 198 15.70 9.81 -16.59
N GLY A 199 16.05 9.40 -17.82
CA GLY A 199 17.27 8.60 -18.07
C GLY A 199 17.17 7.12 -17.65
N GLU A 200 15.99 6.65 -17.28
CA GLU A 200 15.70 5.28 -16.88
C GLU A 200 14.84 4.56 -17.94
N PRO A 201 14.83 3.22 -17.99
CA PRO A 201 13.83 2.48 -18.77
C PRO A 201 12.43 2.67 -18.19
N GLN A 202 11.40 2.23 -18.93
CA GLN A 202 10.04 2.11 -18.39
C GLN A 202 10.06 1.19 -17.16
N LEU A 203 9.63 1.71 -16.02
CA LEU A 203 9.64 0.97 -14.75
C LEU A 203 8.33 0.22 -14.49
N ASN A 204 7.23 0.71 -15.06
CA ASN A 204 5.89 0.17 -14.87
C ASN A 204 5.52 -0.97 -15.82
N GLU A 205 6.50 -1.52 -16.54
CA GLU A 205 6.31 -2.55 -17.56
C GLU A 205 7.12 -3.81 -17.23
N TRP A 206 6.54 -4.98 -17.53
CA TRP A 206 7.22 -6.26 -17.44
C TRP A 206 6.88 -7.13 -18.66
N THR A 207 7.91 -7.61 -19.36
CA THR A 207 7.72 -8.60 -20.41
C THR A 207 7.53 -9.98 -19.81
N VAL A 208 6.37 -10.59 -20.08
CA VAL A 208 6.00 -11.92 -19.64
C VAL A 208 7.07 -12.93 -20.11
N ASP A 209 7.67 -13.63 -19.16
CA ASP A 209 8.83 -14.49 -19.38
C ASP A 209 8.49 -15.93 -19.75
N ALA A 210 7.24 -16.36 -19.55
CA ALA A 210 6.71 -17.66 -19.92
C ALA A 210 5.19 -17.59 -20.15
N ASP A 211 4.65 -18.46 -20.99
CA ASP A 211 3.19 -18.62 -21.11
C ASP A 211 2.58 -18.96 -19.73
N GLY A 212 1.37 -18.46 -19.47
CA GLY A 212 0.67 -18.77 -18.23
C GLY A 212 -0.70 -18.15 -18.10
N VAL A 213 -1.19 -18.11 -16.86
CA VAL A 213 -2.49 -17.53 -16.51
C VAL A 213 -2.35 -16.62 -15.30
N LEU A 214 -2.84 -15.39 -15.41
CA LEU A 214 -3.00 -14.52 -14.24
C LEU A 214 -4.26 -14.93 -13.48
N ILE A 215 -4.16 -15.03 -12.16
CA ILE A 215 -5.21 -15.66 -11.33
C ILE A 215 -5.73 -14.76 -10.22
N ALA A 216 -4.96 -13.76 -9.82
CA ALA A 216 -5.35 -12.79 -8.80
C ALA A 216 -4.50 -11.53 -8.92
N THR A 217 -5.07 -10.38 -8.56
CA THR A 217 -4.31 -9.16 -8.30
C THR A 217 -5.11 -8.18 -7.44
N ALA A 218 -4.39 -7.28 -6.77
CA ALA A 218 -4.91 -6.09 -6.10
C ALA A 218 -3.82 -5.01 -6.12
N ALA A 219 -4.22 -3.74 -6.09
CA ALA A 219 -3.30 -2.64 -5.97
C ALA A 219 -3.07 -2.24 -4.51
N HIS A 220 -1.93 -1.60 -4.25
CA HIS A 220 -1.63 -0.83 -3.05
C HIS A 220 -1.35 0.61 -3.47
N LEU A 221 -1.95 1.56 -2.74
CA LEU A 221 -1.88 3.00 -2.96
C LEU A 221 -1.77 3.69 -1.59
N HIS A 222 -1.15 4.86 -1.58
CA HIS A 222 -1.15 5.76 -0.42
C HIS A 222 -2.41 6.66 -0.43
N PRO A 223 -2.67 7.42 0.65
CA PRO A 223 -3.71 8.44 0.66
C PRO A 223 -3.64 9.35 -0.57
N GLY A 224 -4.81 9.71 -1.10
CA GLY A 224 -4.96 10.38 -2.40
C GLY A 224 -5.24 9.43 -3.56
N GLY A 225 -4.89 8.15 -3.42
CA GLY A 225 -5.06 7.14 -4.46
C GLY A 225 -6.53 6.85 -4.77
N LEU A 226 -6.87 6.70 -6.03
CA LEU A 226 -8.22 6.41 -6.50
C LEU A 226 -8.34 4.99 -7.07
N HIS A 227 -7.37 4.59 -7.90
CA HIS A 227 -7.30 3.24 -8.44
C HIS A 227 -5.93 2.94 -9.06
N GLY A 228 -5.60 1.65 -9.15
CA GLY A 228 -4.52 1.13 -9.98
C GLY A 228 -5.07 0.25 -11.10
N ASP A 229 -4.51 0.36 -12.30
CA ASP A 229 -4.96 -0.39 -13.48
C ASP A 229 -3.86 -1.34 -13.95
N LEU A 230 -4.28 -2.53 -14.42
CA LEU A 230 -3.42 -3.52 -15.05
C LEU A 230 -3.79 -3.66 -16.52
N TRP A 231 -2.80 -3.60 -17.39
CA TRP A 231 -2.92 -3.70 -18.84
C TRP A 231 -2.03 -4.82 -19.37
N LEU A 232 -2.42 -5.37 -20.52
CA LEU A 232 -1.62 -6.30 -21.30
C LEU A 232 -1.49 -5.79 -22.74
N ASP A 233 -0.26 -5.68 -23.21
CA ASP A 233 0.06 -5.37 -24.60
C ASP A 233 0.56 -6.62 -25.33
N ARG A 234 -0.03 -6.92 -26.50
CA ARG A 234 0.37 -8.02 -27.39
C ARG A 234 0.54 -7.47 -28.80
N GLY A 235 1.79 -7.23 -29.18
CA GLY A 235 2.09 -6.58 -30.46
C GLY A 235 1.62 -5.14 -30.47
N THR A 236 0.58 -4.83 -31.25
CA THR A 236 -0.02 -3.49 -31.32
C THR A 236 -1.35 -3.38 -30.58
N ASP A 237 -1.84 -4.49 -30.05
CA ASP A 237 -3.13 -4.55 -29.35
C ASP A 237 -2.91 -4.37 -27.85
N THR A 238 -3.81 -3.62 -27.21
CA THR A 238 -3.83 -3.37 -25.75
C THR A 238 -5.16 -3.83 -25.16
N ALA A 239 -5.11 -4.58 -24.07
CA ALA A 239 -6.28 -4.98 -23.29
C ALA A 239 -6.17 -4.46 -21.86
N HIS A 240 -7.26 -3.83 -21.37
CA HIS A 240 -7.40 -3.57 -19.94
C HIS A 240 -7.78 -4.88 -19.24
N LEU A 241 -7.06 -5.24 -18.19
CA LEU A 241 -7.23 -6.52 -17.51
C LEU A 241 -8.05 -6.39 -16.22
N PHE A 242 -7.77 -5.36 -15.43
CA PHE A 242 -8.40 -5.16 -14.13
C PHE A 242 -8.10 -3.77 -13.59
N ARG A 243 -9.09 -3.16 -12.92
CA ARG A 243 -8.94 -1.97 -12.08
C ARG A 243 -9.17 -2.32 -10.61
N SER A 244 -8.15 -2.06 -9.79
CA SER A 244 -8.25 -2.09 -8.34
C SER A 244 -8.66 -0.71 -7.84
N GLU A 245 -9.86 -0.57 -7.29
CA GLU A 245 -10.47 0.69 -6.86
C GLU A 245 -10.30 0.90 -5.35
N ALA A 246 -10.00 2.13 -4.95
CA ALA A 246 -10.02 2.54 -3.55
C ALA A 246 -11.46 2.78 -3.09
N LYS A 247 -11.84 2.14 -1.98
CA LYS A 247 -13.06 2.44 -1.23
C LYS A 247 -12.70 3.15 0.06
N TYR A 248 -12.97 4.45 0.08
CA TYR A 248 -12.96 5.24 1.31
C TYR A 248 -14.30 5.09 2.02
N TYR A 249 -14.26 4.78 3.32
CA TYR A 249 -15.48 4.64 4.13
C TYR A 249 -15.93 6.00 4.70
N GLU A 250 -15.01 6.95 4.85
CA GLU A 250 -15.31 8.29 5.32
C GLU A 250 -15.79 9.23 4.20
N PRO A 251 -16.71 10.18 4.50
CA PRO A 251 -17.11 11.23 3.57
C PRO A 251 -15.96 12.13 3.11
N ALA A 252 -14.87 12.21 3.88
CA ALA A 252 -13.68 12.98 3.52
C ALA A 252 -12.97 12.43 2.28
N GLY A 253 -13.23 11.16 1.91
CA GLY A 253 -12.69 10.55 0.70
C GLY A 253 -11.18 10.32 0.81
N ALA A 254 -10.43 10.70 -0.22
CA ALA A 254 -9.06 10.27 -0.43
C ALA A 254 -8.03 10.73 0.62
N VAL A 255 -8.41 11.64 1.52
CA VAL A 255 -7.58 12.03 2.68
C VAL A 255 -7.62 11.01 3.83
N SER A 256 -8.59 10.10 3.83
CA SER A 256 -8.82 9.17 4.93
C SER A 256 -7.90 7.96 4.86
N TRP A 257 -7.43 7.50 6.01
CA TRP A 257 -6.79 6.20 6.16
C TRP A 257 -7.79 5.04 6.29
N ASP A 258 -9.10 5.34 6.40
CA ASP A 258 -10.14 4.34 6.37
C ASP A 258 -10.47 3.95 4.93
N VAL A 259 -9.63 3.08 4.37
CA VAL A 259 -9.65 2.68 2.97
C VAL A 259 -9.52 1.17 2.81
N SER A 260 -10.11 0.62 1.75
CA SER A 260 -9.84 -0.73 1.27
C SER A 260 -9.68 -0.72 -0.24
N MET A 261 -8.80 -1.57 -0.77
CA MET A 261 -8.64 -1.76 -2.21
C MET A 261 -9.45 -2.95 -2.72
N THR A 262 -10.02 -2.86 -3.92
CA THR A 262 -10.67 -4.01 -4.53
C THR A 262 -9.64 -4.98 -5.13
N ALA A 263 -9.85 -6.27 -4.93
CA ALA A 263 -9.12 -7.37 -5.54
C ALA A 263 -9.97 -8.06 -6.60
N THR A 264 -9.34 -8.84 -7.47
CA THR A 264 -10.03 -9.67 -8.47
C THR A 264 -10.94 -10.72 -7.82
N LEU A 265 -12.01 -11.11 -8.52
CA LEU A 265 -12.86 -12.24 -8.12
C LEU A 265 -12.12 -13.59 -8.18
N PRO A 266 -12.53 -14.62 -7.40
CA PRO A 266 -11.84 -15.91 -7.36
C PRO A 266 -11.79 -16.67 -8.71
N ASP A 267 -12.71 -16.38 -9.63
CA ASP A 267 -12.78 -16.96 -10.97
C ASP A 267 -12.11 -16.12 -12.05
N TRP A 268 -11.53 -14.96 -11.70
CA TRP A 268 -10.79 -14.12 -12.64
C TRP A 268 -9.56 -14.86 -13.17
N ARG A 269 -9.48 -15.01 -14.50
CA ARG A 269 -8.36 -15.66 -15.19
C ARG A 269 -8.03 -14.85 -16.43
N VAL A 270 -6.75 -14.74 -16.77
CA VAL A 270 -6.29 -14.10 -18.01
C VAL A 270 -5.17 -14.92 -18.63
N GLU A 271 -5.32 -15.35 -19.88
CA GLU A 271 -4.23 -15.97 -20.64
C GLU A 271 -3.15 -14.91 -20.96
N VAL A 272 -1.90 -15.23 -20.64
CA VAL A 272 -0.73 -14.45 -21.05
C VAL A 272 0.27 -15.35 -21.78
N ARG A 273 0.97 -14.78 -22.75
CA ARG A 273 1.98 -15.47 -23.55
C ARG A 273 3.35 -14.87 -23.31
N GLN A 274 4.38 -15.69 -23.42
CA GLN A 274 5.76 -15.21 -23.40
C GLN A 274 5.94 -14.10 -24.46
N GLY A 275 6.47 -12.96 -24.02
CA GLY A 275 6.66 -11.78 -24.87
C GLY A 275 5.52 -10.78 -24.86
N ASP A 276 4.35 -11.09 -24.26
CA ASP A 276 3.37 -10.05 -23.92
C ASP A 276 4.00 -9.08 -22.91
N VAL A 277 3.51 -7.84 -22.84
CA VAL A 277 3.97 -6.84 -21.86
C VAL A 277 2.84 -6.52 -20.90
N LEU A 278 3.03 -6.82 -19.62
CA LEU A 278 2.17 -6.29 -18.56
C LEU A 278 2.60 -4.87 -18.23
N ARG A 279 1.62 -3.99 -18.04
CA ARG A 279 1.84 -2.60 -17.66
C ARG A 279 0.88 -2.20 -16.55
N THR A 280 1.36 -1.42 -15.59
CA THR A 280 0.51 -0.84 -14.54
C THR A 280 0.56 0.69 -14.53
N ASN A 281 -0.49 1.33 -14.03
CA ASN A 281 -0.49 2.75 -13.69
C ASN A 281 -1.28 2.96 -12.39
N ALA A 282 -1.11 4.13 -11.77
CA ALA A 282 -1.83 4.51 -10.57
C ALA A 282 -2.43 5.90 -10.76
N THR A 283 -3.70 6.05 -10.38
CA THR A 283 -4.45 7.30 -10.50
C THR A 283 -4.75 7.86 -9.12
N TYR A 284 -4.44 9.13 -8.92
CA TYR A 284 -4.65 9.88 -7.68
C TYR A 284 -5.58 11.06 -7.92
N ASP A 285 -6.26 11.53 -6.88
CA ASP A 285 -6.95 12.82 -6.88
C ASP A 285 -5.90 13.93 -7.04
N SER A 286 -6.06 14.86 -7.96
CA SER A 286 -5.18 16.04 -8.05
C SER A 286 -5.96 17.34 -7.86
N GLY A 287 -7.28 17.28 -7.64
CA GLY A 287 -8.13 18.44 -7.47
C GLY A 287 -8.12 18.99 -6.04
N LEU A 288 -8.06 18.09 -5.07
CA LEU A 288 -8.20 18.40 -3.64
C LEU A 288 -6.89 18.90 -3.02
N ALA A 289 -5.82 18.13 -3.15
CA ALA A 289 -4.54 18.37 -2.49
C ALA A 289 -3.36 17.92 -3.36
N SER A 290 -2.15 18.25 -2.90
CA SER A 290 -0.93 17.58 -3.37
C SER A 290 -0.69 16.36 -2.48
N TRP A 291 -0.27 15.25 -3.08
CA TRP A 291 0.04 13.99 -2.41
C TRP A 291 1.51 13.69 -2.63
N TYR A 292 2.25 13.64 -1.54
CA TYR A 292 3.67 13.33 -1.55
C TYR A 292 3.87 11.86 -1.25
N GLU A 293 4.97 11.32 -1.73
CA GLU A 293 5.36 9.94 -1.47
C GLU A 293 4.31 8.92 -1.94
N SER A 294 3.55 9.21 -3.01
CA SER A 294 2.52 8.33 -3.57
C SER A 294 3.12 7.01 -4.09
N MET A 295 2.41 5.89 -3.91
CA MET A 295 2.78 4.57 -4.45
C MET A 295 1.79 4.06 -5.51
N GLY A 296 2.24 3.14 -6.36
CA GLY A 296 1.42 2.53 -7.40
C GLY A 296 1.85 1.09 -7.64
N ILE A 297 1.50 0.20 -6.73
CA ILE A 297 1.95 -1.20 -6.73
C ILE A 297 0.76 -2.10 -7.06
N MET A 298 0.99 -3.17 -7.84
CA MET A 298 0.03 -4.25 -8.03
C MET A 298 0.71 -5.61 -7.84
N VAL A 299 0.22 -6.39 -6.87
CA VAL A 299 0.73 -7.75 -6.62
C VAL A 299 -0.06 -8.74 -7.46
N VAL A 300 0.46 -9.05 -8.65
CA VAL A 300 -0.17 -9.99 -9.59
C VAL A 300 0.28 -11.41 -9.30
N TRP A 301 -0.62 -12.38 -9.39
CA TRP A 301 -0.30 -13.80 -9.24
C TRP A 301 -0.46 -14.55 -10.56
N MET A 302 0.54 -15.34 -10.91
CA MET A 302 0.60 -16.08 -12.16
C MET A 302 0.83 -17.58 -11.93
N GLY A 303 -0.01 -18.41 -12.53
CA GLY A 303 0.16 -19.86 -12.60
C GLY A 303 0.67 -20.34 -13.98
N PRO A 304 0.93 -21.65 -14.13
CA PRO A 304 1.26 -22.25 -15.43
C PRO A 304 0.09 -22.11 -16.43
N PRO A 305 0.34 -22.34 -17.74
CA PRO A 305 -0.70 -22.24 -18.76
C PRO A 305 -1.94 -23.06 -18.43
N LEU A 306 -3.11 -22.46 -18.68
CA LEU A 306 -4.41 -23.08 -18.54
C LEU A 306 -5.16 -22.91 -19.86
N GLU A 307 -5.43 -24.01 -20.57
CA GLU A 307 -6.08 -23.97 -21.89
C GLU A 307 -7.44 -23.26 -21.90
N THR A 308 -8.14 -23.24 -20.77
CA THR A 308 -9.45 -22.61 -20.61
C THR A 308 -9.37 -21.15 -20.14
N ALA A 309 -8.17 -20.60 -19.92
CA ALA A 309 -8.02 -19.19 -19.56
C ALA A 309 -8.45 -18.30 -20.75
N PRO A 310 -9.24 -17.25 -20.51
CA PRO A 310 -9.70 -16.38 -21.58
C PRO A 310 -8.54 -15.54 -22.14
N ASP A 311 -8.45 -15.49 -23.48
CA ASP A 311 -7.58 -14.55 -24.19
C ASP A 311 -8.20 -13.15 -24.11
N PRO A 312 -7.55 -12.17 -23.42
CA PRO A 312 -8.15 -10.86 -23.14
C PRO A 312 -8.43 -10.02 -24.40
N PHE A 313 -7.84 -10.38 -25.55
CA PHE A 313 -8.10 -9.71 -26.83
C PHE A 313 -9.33 -10.26 -27.56
N THR A 314 -9.93 -11.35 -27.07
CA THR A 314 -11.13 -11.95 -27.66
C THR A 314 -12.29 -12.08 -26.65
N THR A 315 -11.97 -12.09 -25.36
CA THR A 315 -12.92 -12.21 -24.26
C THR A 315 -12.66 -11.10 -23.26
N ALA A 316 -13.69 -10.36 -22.87
CA ALA A 316 -13.56 -9.34 -21.83
C ALA A 316 -13.26 -9.99 -20.48
N VAL A 317 -12.15 -9.61 -19.87
CA VAL A 317 -11.70 -10.11 -18.56
C VAL A 317 -11.75 -9.04 -17.46
N ASP A 318 -11.87 -7.77 -17.86
CA ASP A 318 -12.03 -6.64 -16.95
C ASP A 318 -13.42 -6.70 -16.29
N THR A 319 -13.41 -7.01 -15.00
CA THR A 319 -14.60 -7.14 -14.17
C THR A 319 -14.44 -6.31 -12.90
N PRO A 320 -15.55 -5.82 -12.33
CA PRO A 320 -15.50 -5.13 -11.04
C PRO A 320 -14.88 -6.03 -9.96
N GLY A 321 -13.95 -5.46 -9.20
CA GLY A 321 -13.33 -6.16 -8.07
C GLY A 321 -14.23 -6.30 -6.84
N MET A 322 -13.74 -7.04 -5.86
CA MET A 322 -14.35 -7.28 -4.55
C MET A 322 -13.45 -6.75 -3.43
N LEU A 323 -14.01 -6.39 -2.28
CA LEU A 323 -13.19 -6.03 -1.11
C LEU A 323 -12.79 -7.28 -0.36
N THR A 324 -11.56 -7.31 0.14
CA THR A 324 -11.07 -8.46 0.92
C THR A 324 -11.42 -8.35 2.42
N HIS A 325 -11.74 -7.15 2.90
CA HIS A 325 -12.37 -6.88 4.19
C HIS A 325 -13.22 -5.60 4.12
N GLY A 326 -14.00 -5.35 5.18
CA GLY A 326 -14.78 -4.13 5.34
C GLY A 326 -14.03 -3.05 6.11
N HIS A 327 -14.78 -2.05 6.56
CA HIS A 327 -14.30 -1.06 7.54
C HIS A 327 -13.70 -1.76 8.78
N LEU A 328 -12.64 -1.16 9.31
CA LEU A 328 -11.88 -1.70 10.45
C LEU A 328 -12.11 -0.84 11.71
N PRO A 329 -12.38 -1.45 12.88
CA PRO A 329 -12.68 -0.70 14.11
C PRO A 329 -11.58 0.29 14.55
N GLU A 330 -10.32 0.00 14.25
CA GLU A 330 -9.20 0.91 14.51
C GLU A 330 -9.25 2.23 13.72
N ASN A 331 -10.14 2.33 12.72
CA ASN A 331 -10.41 3.51 11.92
C ASN A 331 -11.63 4.32 12.42
N ASP A 332 -12.27 3.94 13.54
CA ASP A 332 -13.44 4.63 14.13
C ASP A 332 -13.09 6.00 14.77
N ASN A 333 -12.00 6.65 14.35
CA ASN A 333 -11.69 8.04 14.71
C ASN A 333 -11.60 8.95 13.48
N HIS A 334 -12.63 9.77 13.29
CA HIS A 334 -12.77 10.64 12.12
C HIS A 334 -12.32 12.10 12.39
N GLY A 335 -11.74 12.37 13.56
CA GLY A 335 -11.31 13.71 13.96
C GLY A 335 -12.45 14.74 14.00
N GLY A 336 -12.11 16.02 13.86
CA GLY A 336 -13.07 17.12 13.69
C GLY A 336 -13.85 17.57 14.92
N GLU A 337 -13.85 16.80 16.01
CA GLU A 337 -14.42 17.24 17.28
C GLU A 337 -13.57 18.33 17.93
N PRO A 338 -14.19 19.39 18.51
CA PRO A 338 -13.45 20.41 19.23
C PRO A 338 -12.61 19.81 20.36
N ASP A 339 -11.30 20.05 20.31
CA ASP A 339 -10.39 19.66 21.38
C ASP A 339 -10.11 20.87 22.27
N PRO A 340 -10.61 20.88 23.53
CA PRO A 340 -10.42 22.02 24.43
C PRO A 340 -8.96 22.23 24.86
N ARG A 341 -8.05 21.32 24.52
CA ARG A 341 -6.60 21.49 24.72
C ARG A 341 -6.00 22.49 23.73
N TYR A 342 -6.63 22.64 22.56
CA TYR A 342 -6.13 23.47 21.48
C TYR A 342 -7.01 24.71 21.26
N LEU A 343 -6.36 25.80 20.86
CA LEU A 343 -6.99 27.04 20.43
C LEU A 343 -7.59 26.86 19.04
N ASP A 344 -8.74 27.50 18.81
CA ASP A 344 -9.29 27.67 17.47
C ASP A 344 -8.47 28.72 16.72
N LEU A 345 -7.50 28.27 15.92
CA LEU A 345 -6.63 29.14 15.14
C LEU A 345 -7.41 30.01 14.14
N THR A 346 -8.59 29.57 13.69
CA THR A 346 -9.43 30.36 12.77
C THR A 346 -10.04 31.60 13.43
N ALA A 347 -10.07 31.63 14.76
CA ALA A 347 -10.57 32.75 15.55
C ALA A 347 -9.47 33.73 16.00
N LEU A 348 -8.20 33.39 15.80
CA LEU A 348 -7.07 34.26 16.16
C LEU A 348 -6.83 35.33 15.06
N PRO A 349 -6.33 36.53 15.42
CA PRO A 349 -5.90 37.50 14.42
C PRO A 349 -4.72 36.96 13.60
N SER A 350 -4.51 37.49 12.39
CA SER A 350 -3.33 37.20 11.59
C SER A 350 -2.22 38.21 11.86
N GLU A 351 -0.97 37.75 11.99
CA GLU A 351 0.20 38.63 12.14
C GLU A 351 1.35 38.15 11.24
N PRO A 352 2.21 39.05 10.73
CA PRO A 352 3.39 38.65 9.96
C PRO A 352 4.34 37.78 10.79
N VAL A 353 4.92 36.76 10.15
CA VAL A 353 5.98 35.93 10.72
C VAL A 353 7.17 36.80 11.18
N ASP A 354 7.62 36.65 12.44
CA ASP A 354 8.81 37.35 12.97
C ASP A 354 10.07 36.46 12.89
N GLY A 355 10.43 36.04 11.67
CA GLY A 355 11.60 35.21 11.40
C GLY A 355 11.29 33.74 11.15
N ASN A 356 12.14 32.84 11.63
CA ASN A 356 11.95 31.40 11.47
C ASN A 356 10.97 30.87 12.52
N ILE A 357 10.15 29.89 12.13
CA ILE A 357 9.30 29.15 13.08
C ILE A 357 10.07 27.91 13.50
N GLU A 358 10.59 27.92 14.72
CA GLU A 358 11.22 26.75 15.31
C GLU A 358 10.16 25.73 15.73
N ILE A 359 10.41 24.46 15.40
CA ILE A 359 9.66 23.31 15.89
C ILE A 359 10.59 22.56 16.83
N PHE A 360 10.23 22.51 18.12
CA PHE A 360 11.01 21.85 19.15
C PHE A 360 10.09 21.27 20.22
N ASP A 361 10.34 20.04 20.63
CA ASP A 361 9.50 19.29 21.57
C ASP A 361 8.03 19.27 21.14
N TRP A 362 7.77 19.06 19.84
CA TRP A 362 6.43 19.00 19.25
C TRP A 362 5.65 20.31 19.29
N VAL A 363 6.34 21.42 19.50
CA VAL A 363 5.76 22.76 19.64
C VAL A 363 6.13 23.64 18.44
N TYR A 364 5.14 24.23 17.79
CA TYR A 364 5.27 24.98 16.51
C TYR A 364 5.50 26.48 16.68
N GLY A 365 6.23 26.87 17.74
CA GLY A 365 6.53 28.26 18.07
C GLY A 365 5.32 29.20 17.99
N GLN A 366 5.44 30.28 17.20
CA GLN A 366 4.37 31.28 17.05
C GLN A 366 3.05 30.76 16.45
N GLY A 367 3.07 29.61 15.76
CA GLY A 367 1.89 29.00 15.17
C GLY A 367 1.25 27.92 16.04
N ASP A 368 1.75 27.69 17.25
CA ASP A 368 1.34 26.56 18.07
C ASP A 368 -0.10 26.66 18.58
N MET A 369 -0.87 25.59 18.37
CA MET A 369 -2.28 25.55 18.74
C MET A 369 -2.53 25.64 20.26
N ASN A 370 -1.54 25.43 21.12
CA ASN A 370 -1.77 25.48 22.57
C ASN A 370 -1.73 26.92 23.13
N TYR A 371 -1.01 27.85 22.50
CA TYR A 371 -0.74 29.16 23.09
C TYR A 371 -0.56 30.32 22.09
N ALA A 372 -0.69 30.08 20.77
CA ALA A 372 -0.59 31.16 19.78
C ALA A 372 -1.55 32.31 20.10
N VAL A 373 -1.07 33.55 19.87
CA VAL A 373 -1.89 34.77 20.01
C VAL A 373 -2.34 35.31 18.66
N ALA A 374 -1.74 34.82 17.57
CA ALA A 374 -2.04 35.16 16.18
C ALA A 374 -1.61 34.02 15.26
N VAL A 375 -2.20 33.92 14.07
CA VAL A 375 -1.77 33.00 13.00
C VAL A 375 -0.64 33.66 12.19
N PRO A 376 0.55 33.04 12.10
CA PRO A 376 1.65 33.56 11.29
C PRO A 376 1.30 33.66 9.81
N THR A 377 1.62 34.79 9.19
CA THR A 377 1.35 35.04 7.77
C THR A 377 2.60 35.46 7.00
N VAL A 378 2.54 35.23 5.70
CA VAL A 378 3.53 35.65 4.71
C VAL A 378 2.83 36.29 3.52
N ARG A 379 3.50 37.23 2.84
CA ARG A 379 2.91 37.86 1.65
C ARG A 379 2.96 36.90 0.46
N PRO A 380 2.04 37.05 -0.51
CA PRO A 380 2.11 36.30 -1.75
C PRO A 380 3.49 36.45 -2.42
N GLY A 381 4.14 35.32 -2.71
CA GLY A 381 5.48 35.28 -3.32
C GLY A 381 6.66 35.36 -2.35
N GLU A 382 6.41 35.53 -1.05
CA GLU A 382 7.42 35.41 0.01
C GLU A 382 7.36 34.00 0.65
N THR A 383 8.34 33.68 1.49
CA THR A 383 8.47 32.36 2.14
C THR A 383 8.43 32.46 3.67
N ILE A 384 7.84 31.45 4.32
CA ILE A 384 8.03 31.17 5.74
C ILE A 384 9.05 30.04 5.84
N THR A 385 10.00 30.16 6.77
CA THR A 385 10.96 29.10 7.05
C THR A 385 10.60 28.43 8.37
N PHE A 386 10.37 27.12 8.32
CA PHE A 386 10.25 26.28 9.51
C PHE A 386 11.60 25.60 9.78
N VAL A 387 12.01 25.56 11.04
CA VAL A 387 13.25 24.91 11.48
C VAL A 387 12.86 23.75 12.38
N ASN A 388 12.99 22.54 11.87
CA ASN A 388 12.77 21.33 12.64
C ASN A 388 13.99 21.07 13.54
N LEU A 389 13.87 21.37 14.83
CA LEU A 389 14.89 21.11 15.85
C LEU A 389 14.72 19.72 16.50
N ASP A 390 13.61 19.04 16.22
CA ASP A 390 13.31 17.67 16.66
C ASP A 390 13.93 16.61 15.74
N ALA A 391 14.29 16.98 14.50
CA ALA A 391 14.91 16.09 13.53
C ALA A 391 16.20 15.43 14.08
N ASP A 392 16.14 14.14 14.40
CA ASP A 392 17.35 13.32 14.54
C ASP A 392 17.93 12.99 13.15
N VAL A 393 19.25 12.86 13.08
CA VAL A 393 20.02 12.69 11.84
C VAL A 393 19.86 11.27 11.25
N ALA A 394 19.36 10.31 12.02
CA ALA A 394 19.24 8.90 11.61
C ALA A 394 17.80 8.45 11.35
N ASN A 395 16.87 8.75 12.26
CA ASN A 395 15.44 8.44 12.15
C ASN A 395 14.69 9.76 12.05
N GLY A 396 14.32 10.18 10.84
CA GLY A 396 13.66 11.46 10.63
C GLY A 396 12.41 11.59 11.49
N GLN A 397 12.35 12.63 12.32
CA GLN A 397 11.14 13.06 13.02
C GLN A 397 10.44 14.08 12.13
N TRP A 398 9.29 13.71 11.61
CA TRP A 398 8.56 14.53 10.65
C TRP A 398 7.42 15.29 11.32
N HIS A 399 7.17 16.49 10.81
CA HIS A 399 6.10 17.36 11.28
C HIS A 399 5.23 17.76 10.09
N THR A 400 3.92 17.77 10.31
CA THR A 400 2.97 18.29 9.35
C THR A 400 2.72 19.76 9.64
N ILE A 401 2.82 20.59 8.61
CA ILE A 401 2.51 22.02 8.70
C ILE A 401 1.26 22.25 7.84
N THR A 402 0.18 22.69 8.48
CA THR A 402 -1.09 22.95 7.80
C THR A 402 -1.27 24.45 7.61
N ALA A 403 -1.58 24.88 6.38
CA ALA A 403 -2.01 26.25 6.13
C ALA A 403 -3.47 26.43 6.60
N CYS A 404 -3.76 27.56 7.27
CA CYS A 404 -5.11 27.94 7.70
C CYS A 404 -5.82 28.81 6.65
#